data_AF-A0A7V9BP53-F1
#
_entry.id   AF-A0A7V9BP53-F1
#
_cell.length_a   1.000
_cell.length_b   1.000
_cell.length_c   1.000
_cell.angle_alpha   90.00
_cell.angle_beta   90.00
_cell.angle_gamma   90.00
#
_symmetry.space_group_name_H-M   'P 1'
#
loop_
_entity.id
_entity.type
_entity.pdbx_description
1 polymer ?
#
loop_
_entity_poly.entity_id
_entity_poly.type
_entity_poly.pdbx_seq_one_letter_code
_entity_poly.pdbx_strand_id
1 'polypeptide(L)'
;MAQAVHTALDSGEHLAVQAGTGTGKSLAYLVPAIRRAVERDTTVVVATATIALQRQLVDRDLPRLVEGLGEELGRKPTFAILKGRRNYLCLHRLHSDLADEPGEALFDPFAISALGRHVKRLHEWSDTTELGDRDELVPGVPDAAWRQVSVSARECLGVSRCPVGMDCFAERARAEAGKADIVVTNHALLAIDALGDRTVLP
;
A
#
# COMPACT_ATOMS: atom_id res chain seq x y z
N MET A 1 -7.52 7.95 -26.01
CA MET A 1 -7.69 7.36 -24.66
C MET A 1 -7.94 8.43 -23.61
N ALA A 2 -7.06 9.41 -23.39
CA ALA A 2 -7.25 10.43 -22.34
C ALA A 2 -8.59 11.17 -22.40
N GLN A 3 -9.00 11.63 -23.59
CA GLN A 3 -10.32 12.26 -23.77
C GLN A 3 -11.47 11.33 -23.38
N ALA A 4 -11.40 10.05 -23.75
CA ALA A 4 -12.43 9.07 -23.41
C ALA A 4 -12.51 8.84 -21.89
N VAL A 5 -11.35 8.74 -21.22
CA VAL A 5 -11.30 8.61 -19.75
C VAL A 5 -11.88 9.86 -19.09
N HIS A 6 -11.54 11.07 -19.56
CA HIS A 6 -12.11 12.31 -19.05
C HIS A 6 -13.64 12.34 -19.19
N THR A 7 -14.16 12.03 -20.38
CA THR A 7 -15.61 11.97 -20.61
C THR A 7 -16.29 10.96 -19.69
N ALA A 8 -15.72 9.76 -19.53
CA ALA A 8 -16.29 8.72 -18.65
C ALA A 8 -16.29 9.14 -17.17
N LEU A 9 -15.22 9.78 -16.68
CA LEU A 9 -15.15 10.30 -15.32
C LEU A 9 -16.16 11.42 -15.06
N ASP A 10 -16.43 12.26 -16.06
CA ASP A 10 -17.39 13.36 -15.94
C ASP A 10 -18.85 12.91 -16.11
N SER A 11 -19.13 11.95 -17.00
CA SER A 11 -20.47 11.39 -17.21
C SER A 11 -20.86 10.34 -16.16
N GLY A 12 -19.89 9.74 -15.46
CA GLY A 12 -20.12 8.63 -14.53
C GLY A 12 -20.32 7.28 -15.25
N GLU A 13 -19.98 7.19 -16.53
CA GLU A 13 -20.11 5.96 -17.31
C GLU A 13 -18.90 5.04 -17.18
N HIS A 14 -19.11 3.75 -17.40
CA HIS A 14 -18.02 2.77 -17.47
C HIS A 14 -17.37 2.77 -18.86
N LEU A 15 -16.03 2.81 -18.88
CA LEU A 15 -15.25 2.78 -20.10
C LEU A 15 -14.30 1.58 -20.11
N ALA A 16 -14.37 0.77 -21.16
CA ALA A 16 -13.41 -0.28 -21.46
C ALA A 16 -12.49 0.18 -22.60
N VAL A 17 -11.16 0.13 -22.39
CA VAL A 17 -10.16 0.51 -23.40
C VAL A 17 -9.14 -0.61 -23.55
N GLN A 18 -8.90 -1.04 -24.78
CA GLN A 18 -7.76 -1.85 -25.13
C GLN A 18 -6.62 -0.95 -25.64
N ALA A 19 -5.43 -1.09 -25.06
CA ALA A 19 -4.26 -0.33 -25.51
C ALA A 19 -2.98 -1.17 -25.39
N GLY A 20 -2.17 -1.16 -26.46
CA GLY A 20 -0.92 -1.91 -26.56
C GLY A 20 0.15 -1.46 -25.55
N THR A 21 1.18 -2.26 -25.33
CA THR A 21 2.36 -1.86 -24.54
C THR A 21 3.03 -0.63 -25.15
N GLY A 22 3.57 0.26 -24.32
CA GLY A 22 4.27 1.47 -24.79
C GLY A 22 3.39 2.61 -25.31
N THR A 23 2.07 2.43 -25.40
CA THR A 23 1.13 3.46 -25.94
C THR A 23 0.80 4.60 -24.96
N GLY A 24 1.49 4.72 -23.84
CA GLY A 24 1.24 5.77 -22.85
C GLY A 24 -0.03 5.55 -22.00
N LYS A 25 -0.47 4.29 -21.81
CA LYS A 25 -1.68 3.95 -21.01
C LYS A 25 -1.73 4.64 -19.65
N SER A 26 -0.65 4.60 -18.87
CA SER A 26 -0.58 5.21 -17.54
C SER A 26 -0.92 6.69 -17.58
N LEU A 27 -0.23 7.46 -18.43
CA LEU A 27 -0.47 8.89 -18.61
C LEU A 27 -1.91 9.16 -19.05
N ALA A 28 -2.41 8.34 -19.98
CA ALA A 28 -3.73 8.54 -20.56
C ALA A 28 -4.88 8.38 -19.56
N TYR A 29 -4.76 7.55 -18.52
CA TYR A 29 -5.77 7.51 -17.45
C TYR A 29 -5.41 8.41 -16.25
N LEU A 30 -4.12 8.59 -15.93
CA LEU A 30 -3.72 9.37 -14.76
C LEU A 30 -3.95 10.87 -14.92
N VAL A 31 -3.65 11.46 -16.09
CA VAL A 31 -3.82 12.90 -16.30
C VAL A 31 -5.27 13.36 -16.05
N PRO A 32 -6.29 12.76 -16.71
CA PRO A 32 -7.68 13.16 -16.44
C PRO A 32 -8.16 12.76 -15.02
N ALA A 33 -7.64 11.67 -14.45
CA ALA A 33 -7.95 11.27 -13.07
C ALA A 33 -7.44 12.30 -12.04
N ILE A 34 -6.20 12.74 -12.17
CA ILE A 34 -5.58 13.75 -11.29
C ILE A 34 -6.35 15.07 -11.39
N ARG A 35 -6.64 15.53 -12.62
CA ARG A 35 -7.42 16.74 -12.85
C ARG A 35 -8.80 16.66 -12.15
N ARG A 36 -9.52 15.55 -12.34
CA ARG A 36 -10.83 15.32 -11.72
C ARG A 36 -10.73 15.32 -10.19
N ALA A 37 -9.73 14.64 -9.63
CA ALA A 37 -9.51 14.57 -8.18
C ALA A 37 -9.32 15.97 -7.58
N VAL A 38 -8.45 16.78 -8.20
CA VAL A 38 -8.16 18.14 -7.74
C VAL A 38 -9.35 19.09 -7.93
N GLU A 39 -10.00 19.10 -9.11
CA GLU A 39 -11.12 20.00 -9.42
C GLU A 39 -12.37 19.73 -8.57
N ARG A 40 -12.57 18.49 -8.12
CA ARG A 40 -13.74 18.07 -7.34
C ARG A 40 -13.47 17.90 -5.86
N ASP A 41 -12.21 18.03 -5.43
CA ASP A 41 -11.77 17.70 -4.07
C ASP A 41 -12.21 16.27 -3.68
N THR A 42 -11.89 15.31 -4.54
CA THR A 42 -12.25 13.89 -4.42
C THR A 42 -11.03 13.01 -4.62
N THR A 43 -11.08 11.77 -4.13
CA THR A 43 -10.03 10.78 -4.38
C THR A 43 -10.37 9.90 -5.57
N VAL A 44 -9.40 9.66 -6.46
CA VAL A 44 -9.51 8.65 -7.52
C VAL A 44 -8.66 7.43 -7.19
N VAL A 45 -9.30 6.26 -7.15
CA VAL A 45 -8.63 4.98 -6.92
C VAL A 45 -8.13 4.38 -8.23
N VAL A 46 -6.84 4.04 -8.27
CA VAL A 46 -6.20 3.34 -9.38
C VAL A 46 -5.79 1.93 -8.93
N ALA A 47 -6.56 0.93 -9.33
CA ALA A 47 -6.24 -0.47 -9.06
C ALA A 47 -5.38 -1.10 -10.17
N THR A 48 -4.32 -1.80 -9.78
CA THR A 48 -3.44 -2.51 -10.73
C THR A 48 -3.29 -4.00 -10.39
N ALA A 49 -2.83 -4.80 -11.35
CA ALA A 49 -2.80 -6.26 -11.21
C ALA A 49 -1.72 -6.75 -10.23
N THR A 50 -0.57 -6.06 -10.17
CA THR A 50 0.60 -6.55 -9.42
C THR A 50 1.24 -5.42 -8.62
N ILE A 51 1.93 -5.78 -7.55
CA ILE A 51 2.71 -4.84 -6.72
C ILE A 51 3.77 -4.12 -7.57
N ALA A 52 4.42 -4.82 -8.50
CA ALA A 52 5.39 -4.21 -9.41
C ALA A 52 4.78 -3.10 -10.28
N LEU A 53 3.54 -3.27 -10.75
CA LEU A 53 2.82 -2.23 -11.49
C LEU A 53 2.45 -1.05 -10.60
N GLN A 54 2.07 -1.29 -9.33
CA GLN A 54 1.83 -0.19 -8.38
C GLN A 54 3.10 0.64 -8.16
N ARG A 55 4.24 -0.02 -7.93
CA ARG A 55 5.55 0.65 -7.80
C ARG A 55 5.90 1.44 -9.05
N GLN A 56 5.68 0.90 -10.24
CA GLN A 56 5.90 1.66 -11.48
C GLN A 56 5.11 2.97 -11.50
N LEU A 57 3.86 2.97 -11.02
CA LEU A 57 3.08 4.19 -10.93
C LEU A 57 3.64 5.14 -9.87
N VAL A 58 3.89 4.65 -8.66
CA VAL A 58 4.27 5.45 -7.49
C VAL A 58 5.70 6.00 -7.59
N ASP A 59 6.64 5.21 -8.12
CA ASP A 59 8.07 5.55 -8.14
C ASP A 59 8.46 6.31 -9.42
N ARG A 60 7.62 6.27 -10.47
CA ARG A 60 7.98 6.81 -11.79
C ARG A 60 6.90 7.65 -12.45
N ASP A 61 5.71 7.09 -12.66
CA ASP A 61 4.70 7.76 -13.49
C ASP A 61 4.01 8.93 -12.74
N LEU A 62 3.59 8.73 -11.49
CA LEU A 62 2.94 9.74 -10.63
C LEU A 62 3.84 10.90 -10.22
N PRO A 63 5.11 10.70 -9.76
CA PRO A 63 5.98 11.82 -9.40
C PRO A 63 6.14 12.83 -10.54
N ARG A 64 6.34 12.34 -11.77
CA ARG A 64 6.48 13.17 -12.97
C ARG A 64 5.20 13.94 -13.32
N LEU A 65 4.04 13.30 -13.17
CA LEU A 65 2.75 13.92 -13.45
C LEU A 65 2.39 14.99 -12.42
N VAL A 66 2.62 14.70 -11.14
CA VAL A 66 2.35 15.62 -10.04
C VAL A 66 3.22 16.89 -10.14
N GLU A 67 4.48 16.72 -10.54
CA GLU A 67 5.37 17.84 -10.82
C GLU A 67 4.92 18.63 -12.06
N GLY A 68 4.61 17.96 -13.16
CA GLY A 68 4.23 18.62 -14.41
C GLY A 68 2.83 19.26 -14.43
N LEU A 69 1.91 18.82 -13.57
CA LEU A 69 0.53 19.32 -13.52
C LEU A 69 0.28 20.34 -12.39
N GLY A 70 1.22 20.50 -11.45
CA GLY A 70 1.00 21.29 -10.24
C GLY A 70 0.67 22.76 -10.49
N GLU A 71 1.34 23.39 -11.46
CA GLU A 71 1.10 24.79 -11.82
C GLU A 71 -0.29 24.98 -12.45
N GLU A 72 -0.65 24.12 -13.41
CA GLU A 72 -1.93 24.20 -14.14
C GLU A 72 -3.14 23.87 -13.25
N LEU A 73 -2.95 23.07 -12.21
CA LEU A 73 -4.00 22.70 -11.26
C LEU A 73 -4.07 23.65 -10.05
N GLY A 74 -3.20 24.66 -9.96
CA GLY A 74 -3.15 25.62 -8.85
C GLY A 74 -2.64 25.05 -7.52
N ARG A 75 -2.40 23.73 -7.44
CA ARG A 75 -1.73 23.05 -6.33
C ARG A 75 -1.09 21.75 -6.80
N LYS A 76 -0.06 21.31 -6.08
CA LYS A 76 0.58 20.02 -6.30
C LYS A 76 -0.38 18.88 -5.91
N PRO A 77 -0.75 17.97 -6.84
CA PRO A 77 -1.55 16.80 -6.50
C PRO A 77 -0.80 15.86 -5.55
N THR A 78 -1.54 15.11 -4.76
CA THR A 78 -1.02 14.13 -3.79
C THR A 78 -1.38 12.72 -4.20
N PHE A 79 -0.55 11.76 -3.83
CA PHE A 79 -0.84 10.35 -4.08
C PHE A 79 -0.32 9.47 -2.95
N ALA A 80 -0.98 8.33 -2.75
CA ALA A 80 -0.60 7.35 -1.75
C ALA A 80 -0.77 5.93 -2.31
N ILE A 81 0.01 4.99 -1.78
CA ILE A 81 -0.15 3.57 -2.03
C ILE A 81 -0.88 2.92 -0.84
N LEU A 82 -1.94 2.16 -1.12
CA LEU A 82 -2.68 1.43 -0.10
C LEU A 82 -2.73 -0.06 -0.40
N LYS A 83 -2.15 -0.85 0.51
CA LYS A 83 -2.07 -2.31 0.40
C LYS A 83 -2.90 -2.98 1.49
N GLY A 84 -3.16 -4.28 1.33
CA GLY A 84 -3.77 -5.07 2.41
C GLY A 84 -2.81 -5.25 3.60
N ARG A 85 -3.34 -5.44 4.81
CA ARG A 85 -2.56 -5.55 6.07
C ARG A 85 -1.38 -6.52 6.04
N ARG A 86 -1.49 -7.61 5.26
CA ARG A 86 -0.39 -8.58 5.10
C ARG A 86 0.87 -8.00 4.46
N ASN A 87 0.82 -6.79 3.90
CA ASN A 87 1.97 -6.12 3.31
C ASN A 87 2.65 -5.15 4.28
N TYR A 88 2.13 -5.00 5.51
CA TYR A 88 2.72 -4.15 6.52
C TYR A 88 3.19 -4.98 7.72
N LEU A 89 4.26 -4.52 8.34
CA LEU A 89 4.74 -5.03 9.62
C LEU A 89 3.69 -4.81 10.71
N CYS A 90 3.47 -5.82 11.53
CA CYS A 90 2.58 -5.75 12.67
C CYS A 90 3.40 -5.69 13.96
N LEU A 91 3.59 -4.49 14.49
CA LEU A 91 4.33 -4.26 15.74
C LEU A 91 3.77 -5.09 16.91
N HIS A 92 2.45 -5.30 16.95
CA HIS A 92 1.85 -6.14 17.99
C HIS A 92 2.32 -7.59 17.89
N ARG A 93 2.25 -8.19 16.69
CA ARG A 93 2.71 -9.57 16.46
C ARG A 93 4.21 -9.70 16.76
N LEU A 94 5.00 -8.73 16.32
CA LEU A 94 6.43 -8.67 16.58
C LEU A 94 6.76 -8.68 18.09
N HIS A 95 6.01 -7.93 18.90
CA HIS A 95 6.23 -7.88 20.35
C HIS A 95 5.62 -9.05 21.13
N SER A 96 4.52 -9.63 20.65
CA SER A 96 3.87 -10.76 21.32
C SER A 96 4.70 -12.04 21.25
N ASP A 97 5.41 -12.28 20.14
CA ASP A 97 6.31 -13.42 20.00
C ASP A 97 7.52 -13.35 20.97
N LEU A 98 7.82 -12.17 21.54
CA LEU A 98 8.82 -12.01 22.61
C LEU A 98 8.27 -12.34 24.00
N ALA A 99 6.94 -12.32 24.19
CA ALA A 99 6.30 -12.48 25.49
C ALA A 99 5.91 -13.93 25.82
N ASP A 100 5.74 -14.79 24.80
CA ASP A 100 5.38 -16.20 24.97
C ASP A 100 6.59 -17.12 25.27
N GLU A 101 7.80 -16.57 25.45
CA GLU A 101 8.99 -17.32 25.93
C GLU A 101 9.53 -16.77 27.27
N PRO A 102 8.87 -17.04 28.42
CA PRO A 102 9.57 -17.11 29.70
C PRO A 102 10.20 -18.50 29.82
N GLY A 103 11.25 -18.77 29.04
CA GLY A 103 11.92 -20.06 29.07
C GLY A 103 13.23 -20.05 28.31
N GLU A 104 14.29 -20.43 29.00
CA GLU A 104 15.59 -20.77 28.43
C GLU A 104 15.46 -21.76 27.25
N ALA A 105 15.38 -21.24 26.02
CA ALA A 105 15.56 -22.03 24.81
C ALA A 105 16.62 -21.37 23.92
N LEU A 106 17.88 -21.62 24.29
CA LEU A 106 18.99 -21.81 23.35
C LEU A 106 19.14 -20.69 22.28
N PHE A 107 19.66 -19.54 22.71
CA PHE A 107 20.59 -18.80 21.84
C PHE A 107 21.88 -19.62 21.68
N ASP A 108 21.82 -20.73 20.94
CA ASP A 108 23.01 -21.32 20.34
C ASP A 108 23.41 -20.42 19.17
N PRO A 109 24.56 -19.72 19.24
CA PRO A 109 25.03 -18.89 18.14
C PRO A 109 25.23 -19.68 16.83
N PHE A 110 25.31 -21.02 16.89
CA PHE A 110 25.54 -21.89 15.74
C PHE A 110 24.28 -22.50 15.11
N ALA A 111 23.10 -22.42 15.73
CA ALA A 111 21.89 -23.12 15.27
C ALA A 111 20.71 -22.23 14.87
N ILE A 112 20.95 -20.96 14.46
CA ILE A 112 19.87 -20.15 13.91
C ILE A 112 19.48 -20.74 12.54
N SER A 113 18.30 -21.36 12.48
CA SER A 113 17.70 -21.82 11.22
C SER A 113 17.68 -20.69 10.18
N ALA A 114 17.70 -21.02 8.88
CA ALA A 114 17.62 -19.99 7.83
C ALA A 114 16.42 -19.05 8.03
N LEU A 115 15.30 -19.59 8.55
CA LEU A 115 14.12 -18.81 8.91
C LEU A 115 14.38 -17.86 10.09
N GLY A 116 15.00 -18.34 11.18
CA GLY A 116 15.32 -17.52 12.34
C GLY A 116 16.20 -16.32 12.01
N ARG A 117 17.14 -16.47 11.07
CA ARG A 117 17.98 -15.34 10.60
C ARG A 117 17.14 -14.27 9.91
N HIS A 118 16.16 -14.66 9.09
CA HIS A 118 15.26 -13.69 8.46
C HIS A 118 14.35 -13.02 9.49
N VAL A 119 13.82 -13.75 10.46
CA VAL A 119 12.97 -13.19 11.52
C VAL A 119 13.76 -12.20 12.39
N LYS A 120 14.99 -12.53 12.78
CA LYS A 120 15.87 -11.59 13.49
C LYS A 120 16.11 -10.32 12.68
N ARG A 121 16.39 -10.44 11.37
CA ARG A 121 16.57 -9.28 10.48
C ARG A 121 15.30 -8.42 10.37
N LEU A 122 14.12 -9.02 10.44
CA LEU A 122 12.84 -8.29 10.44
C LEU A 122 12.64 -7.50 11.73
N HIS A 123 13.09 -8.02 12.87
CA HIS A 123 13.11 -7.27 14.13
C HIS A 123 14.09 -6.11 14.08
N GLU A 124 15.32 -6.33 13.63
CA GLU A 124 16.30 -5.22 13.49
C GLU A 124 15.80 -4.14 12.49
N TRP A 125 15.09 -4.56 11.44
CA TRP A 125 14.51 -3.64 10.46
C TRP A 125 13.29 -2.88 11.00
N SER A 126 12.54 -3.42 11.98
CA SER A 126 11.37 -2.73 12.54
C SER A 126 11.71 -1.40 13.18
N ASP A 127 12.93 -1.27 13.69
CA ASP A 127 13.41 -0.07 14.37
C ASP A 127 13.84 1.04 13.40
N THR A 128 14.04 0.69 12.12
CA THR A 128 14.57 1.61 11.11
C THR A 128 13.58 1.92 9.98
N THR A 129 12.56 1.09 9.78
CA THR A 129 11.55 1.31 8.74
C THR A 129 10.59 2.45 9.06
N GLU A 130 10.35 3.31 8.06
CA GLU A 130 9.41 4.43 8.21
C GLU A 130 7.97 4.02 7.91
N LEU A 131 7.79 3.15 6.91
CA LEU A 131 6.48 2.75 6.38
C LEU A 131 6.05 1.38 6.86
N GLY A 132 6.99 0.56 7.36
CA GLY A 132 6.74 -0.84 7.71
C GLY A 132 6.24 -1.66 6.52
N ASP A 133 6.43 -1.18 5.30
CA ASP A 133 5.97 -1.82 4.08
C ASP A 133 6.96 -2.92 3.71
N ARG A 134 6.46 -4.13 3.46
CA ARG A 134 7.27 -5.28 3.03
C ARG A 134 8.20 -4.93 1.87
N ASP A 135 7.75 -4.04 1.00
CA ASP A 135 8.45 -3.66 -0.22
C ASP A 135 9.70 -2.79 0.00
N GLU A 136 9.79 -2.09 1.14
CA GLU A 136 10.93 -1.28 1.53
C GLU A 136 12.12 -2.16 1.97
N LEU A 137 11.85 -3.41 2.35
CA LEU A 137 12.87 -4.35 2.79
C LEU A 137 13.68 -4.93 1.62
N VAL A 138 14.90 -4.43 1.41
CA VAL A 138 15.82 -4.89 0.35
C VAL A 138 17.15 -5.36 0.96
N PRO A 139 17.64 -6.58 0.62
CA PRO A 139 16.97 -7.62 -0.16
C PRO A 139 15.74 -8.16 0.59
N GLY A 140 14.72 -8.69 -0.08
CA GLY A 140 13.51 -9.20 0.59
C GLY A 140 13.76 -10.41 1.51
N VAL A 141 12.68 -10.89 2.13
CA VAL A 141 12.65 -12.15 2.91
C VAL A 141 11.63 -13.13 2.33
N PRO A 142 11.81 -14.45 2.55
CA PRO A 142 10.80 -15.45 2.19
C PRO A 142 9.44 -15.18 2.87
N ASP A 143 8.35 -15.58 2.21
CA ASP A 143 6.98 -15.45 2.75
C ASP A 143 6.82 -16.09 4.13
N ALA A 144 7.50 -17.21 4.37
CA ALA A 144 7.47 -17.90 5.66
C ALA A 144 7.98 -17.01 6.82
N ALA A 145 9.03 -16.21 6.58
CA ALA A 145 9.57 -15.27 7.57
C ALA A 145 8.63 -14.06 7.74
N TRP A 146 8.15 -13.49 6.63
CA TRP A 146 7.27 -12.34 6.67
C TRP A 146 5.94 -12.61 7.40
N ARG A 147 5.40 -13.84 7.28
CA ARG A 147 4.21 -14.26 8.01
C ARG A 147 4.39 -14.27 9.54
N GLN A 148 5.62 -14.38 10.05
CA GLN A 148 5.90 -14.30 11.48
C GLN A 148 5.70 -12.87 12.02
N VAL A 149 5.79 -11.83 11.18
CA VAL A 149 5.80 -10.43 11.63
C VAL A 149 4.66 -9.59 11.05
N SER A 150 3.76 -10.19 10.27
CA SER A 150 2.62 -9.52 9.64
C SER A 150 1.34 -10.28 9.90
N VAL A 151 0.19 -9.60 9.88
CA VAL A 151 -1.13 -10.20 10.12
C VAL A 151 -2.08 -9.97 8.95
N SER A 152 -3.05 -10.85 8.78
CA SER A 152 -4.18 -10.60 7.90
C SER A 152 -5.19 -9.61 8.49
N ALA A 153 -6.12 -9.16 7.66
CA ALA A 153 -7.28 -8.40 8.12
C ALA A 153 -8.15 -9.16 9.14
N ARG A 154 -8.21 -10.50 9.04
CA ARG A 154 -8.99 -11.35 9.97
C ARG A 154 -8.28 -11.57 11.31
N GLU A 155 -6.95 -11.65 11.29
CA GLU A 155 -6.13 -11.80 12.50
C GLU A 155 -5.94 -10.47 13.25
N CYS A 156 -6.11 -9.33 12.59
CA CYS A 156 -5.87 -8.02 13.19
C CYS A 156 -6.92 -7.69 14.27
N LEU A 157 -6.46 -7.28 15.44
CA LEU A 157 -7.31 -6.83 16.55
C LEU A 157 -8.11 -5.56 16.22
N GLY A 158 -7.61 -4.76 15.26
CA GLY A 158 -8.14 -3.46 14.88
C GLY A 158 -7.61 -2.32 15.77
N VAL A 159 -7.50 -1.12 15.21
CA VAL A 159 -6.86 0.05 15.84
C VAL A 159 -7.39 0.36 17.23
N SER A 160 -8.69 0.19 17.48
CA SER A 160 -9.34 0.50 18.76
C SER A 160 -9.04 -0.50 19.88
N ARG A 161 -8.56 -1.71 19.54
CA ARG A 161 -8.26 -2.78 20.52
C ARG A 161 -6.78 -3.15 20.56
N CYS A 162 -6.02 -2.76 19.54
CA CYS A 162 -4.60 -3.07 19.45
C CYS A 162 -3.79 -2.17 20.39
N PRO A 163 -2.93 -2.72 21.28
CA PRO A 163 -2.11 -1.91 22.19
C PRO A 163 -1.17 -0.93 21.48
N VAL A 164 -0.75 -1.26 20.25
CA VAL A 164 0.10 -0.42 19.38
C VAL A 164 -0.66 0.12 18.17
N GLY A 165 -1.97 0.38 18.35
CA GLY A 165 -2.84 0.87 17.28
C GLY A 165 -2.40 2.23 16.71
N MET A 166 -1.90 3.13 17.56
CA MET A 166 -1.46 4.47 17.15
C MET A 166 -0.22 4.42 16.25
N ASP A 167 0.70 3.50 16.51
CA ASP A 167 1.94 3.32 15.75
C ASP A 167 1.77 2.32 14.58
N CYS A 168 0.53 1.91 14.28
CA CYS A 168 0.28 0.88 13.29
C CYS A 168 0.54 1.38 11.85
N PHE A 169 1.56 0.82 11.21
CA PHE A 169 1.91 1.11 9.81
C PHE A 169 0.73 0.99 8.83
N ALA A 170 -0.10 -0.04 8.98
CA ALA A 170 -1.27 -0.23 8.12
C ALA A 170 -2.34 0.87 8.33
N GLU A 171 -2.53 1.35 9.56
CA GLU A 171 -3.46 2.45 9.83
C GLU A 171 -2.90 3.78 9.35
N ARG A 172 -1.59 4.01 9.53
CA ARG A 172 -0.91 5.19 8.97
C ARG A 172 -1.06 5.25 7.45
N ALA A 173 -0.77 4.15 6.75
CA ALA A 173 -0.94 4.09 5.30
C ALA A 173 -2.39 4.34 4.86
N ARG A 174 -3.37 3.83 5.63
CA ARG A 174 -4.79 4.09 5.38
C ARG A 174 -5.16 5.57 5.61
N ALA A 175 -4.65 6.18 6.68
CA ALA A 175 -4.90 7.59 6.97
C ALA A 175 -4.29 8.52 5.91
N GLU A 176 -3.09 8.19 5.41
CA GLU A 176 -2.47 8.95 4.31
C GLU A 176 -3.22 8.75 2.98
N ALA A 177 -3.69 7.54 2.70
CA ALA A 177 -4.55 7.30 1.54
C ALA A 177 -5.86 8.09 1.59
N GLY A 178 -6.44 8.28 2.78
CA GLY A 178 -7.65 9.08 2.97
C GLY A 178 -7.48 10.60 2.74
N LYS A 179 -6.25 11.09 2.57
CA LYS A 179 -5.94 12.51 2.28
C LYS A 179 -5.42 12.72 0.85
N ALA A 180 -5.27 11.64 0.09
CA ALA A 180 -4.61 11.67 -1.22
C ALA A 180 -5.61 11.94 -2.35
N ASP A 181 -5.19 12.70 -3.36
CA ASP A 181 -5.95 12.88 -4.59
C ASP A 181 -6.01 11.57 -5.40
N ILE A 182 -4.90 10.82 -5.43
CA ILE A 182 -4.80 9.52 -6.09
C ILE A 182 -4.40 8.43 -5.11
N VAL A 183 -5.18 7.35 -5.04
CA VAL A 183 -4.83 6.15 -4.26
C VAL A 183 -4.52 5.00 -5.20
N VAL A 184 -3.28 4.51 -5.17
CA VAL A 184 -2.85 3.33 -5.92
C VAL A 184 -3.05 2.08 -5.07
N THR A 185 -3.72 1.07 -5.61
CA THR A 185 -3.97 -0.21 -4.93
C THR A 185 -3.94 -1.41 -5.88
N ASN A 186 -4.28 -2.61 -5.41
CA ASN A 186 -4.52 -3.78 -6.27
C ASN A 186 -6.00 -4.11 -6.42
N HIS A 187 -6.29 -4.92 -7.44
CA HIS A 187 -7.63 -5.48 -7.67
C HIS A 187 -8.14 -6.30 -6.48
N ALA A 188 -7.27 -6.96 -5.71
CA ALA A 188 -7.69 -7.74 -4.55
C ALA A 188 -8.29 -6.84 -3.45
N LEU A 189 -7.66 -5.70 -3.15
CA LEU A 189 -8.17 -4.75 -2.16
C LEU A 189 -9.43 -4.05 -2.67
N LEU A 190 -9.46 -3.67 -3.96
CA LEU A 190 -10.65 -3.12 -4.60
C LEU A 190 -11.84 -4.09 -4.53
N ALA A 191 -11.63 -5.37 -4.78
CA ALA A 191 -12.68 -6.39 -4.67
C ALA A 191 -13.16 -6.58 -3.23
N ILE A 192 -12.25 -6.53 -2.25
CA ILE A 192 -12.60 -6.61 -0.82
C ILE A 192 -13.45 -5.42 -0.40
N ASP A 193 -13.10 -4.22 -0.86
CA ASP A 193 -13.85 -2.99 -0.59
C ASP A 193 -15.25 -3.03 -1.22
N ALA A 194 -15.34 -3.38 -2.50
CA ALA A 194 -16.60 -3.41 -3.24
C ALA A 194 -17.59 -4.50 -2.76
N LEU A 195 -17.09 -5.59 -2.20
CA LEU A 195 -17.91 -6.72 -1.72
C LEU A 195 -18.11 -6.73 -0.20
N GLY A 196 -17.39 -5.89 0.54
CA GLY A 196 -17.40 -5.87 1.99
C GLY A 196 -18.42 -4.90 2.57
N ASP A 197 -18.91 -5.19 3.78
CA ASP A 197 -19.79 -4.28 4.52
C ASP A 197 -19.06 -3.05 5.11
N ARG A 198 -17.74 -2.96 4.92
CA ARG A 198 -16.89 -1.89 5.46
C ARG A 198 -16.03 -1.32 4.35
N THR A 199 -16.16 -0.02 4.14
CA THR A 199 -15.29 0.77 3.27
C THR A 199 -13.85 0.71 3.78
N VAL A 200 -12.93 0.32 2.91
CA VAL A 200 -11.48 0.23 3.12
C VAL A 200 -10.77 1.34 2.34
N LEU A 201 -11.21 1.58 1.10
CA LEU A 201 -10.76 2.68 0.25
C LEU A 201 -11.53 3.96 0.60
N PRO A 202 -10.96 5.16 0.34
CA PRO A 202 -11.66 6.43 0.54
C PRO A 202 -12.81 6.65 -0.46
#